data_AF-A0A2P5MQX0-F1
#
_entry.id   AF-A0A2P5MQX0-F1
#
_cell.length_a   1.000
_cell.length_b   1.000
_cell.length_c   1.000
_cell.angle_alpha   90.00
_cell.angle_beta   90.00
_cell.angle_gamma   90.00
#
_symmetry.space_group_name_H-M   'P 1'
#
loop_
_entity.id
_entity.type
_entity.pdbx_description
1 polymer ?
#
loop_
_entity_poly.entity_id
_entity_poly.type
_entity_poly.pdbx_seq_one_letter_code
_entity_poly.pdbx_strand_id
1 'polypeptide(L)'
;MKNALFMAIALLVSGAASAATDHYVLRDGNHVRHLKVTTVADEVTVSADVDFEPAADEKGKQACSADISGEAKASSATELVLKKQIPGEAHYCSLNVQLSAEGAKIEQSKECNYFAAGNCHFNSDGKELVKVK
;
A
#
# COMPACT_ATOMS: atom_id res chain seq x y z
N MET A 1 41.03 33.11 -15.08
CA MET A 1 40.62 31.69 -15.14
C MET A 1 40.66 31.01 -13.75
N LYS A 2 40.07 31.63 -12.72
CA LYS A 2 40.05 31.06 -11.34
C LYS A 2 38.62 30.88 -10.79
N ASN A 3 37.62 31.42 -11.48
CA ASN A 3 36.23 31.47 -11.00
C ASN A 3 35.34 30.38 -11.63
N ALA A 4 35.84 29.66 -12.65
CA ALA A 4 35.09 28.57 -13.29
C ALA A 4 35.11 27.27 -12.49
N LEU A 5 36.07 27.11 -11.56
CA LEU A 5 36.23 25.87 -10.78
C LEU A 5 35.16 25.72 -9.69
N PHE A 6 34.59 26.83 -9.19
CA PHE A 6 33.58 26.79 -8.12
C PHE A 6 32.19 26.40 -8.60
N MET A 7 31.87 26.55 -9.89
CA MET A 7 30.56 26.14 -10.43
C MET A 7 30.43 24.63 -10.63
N ALA A 8 31.54 23.90 -10.79
CA ALA A 8 31.51 22.45 -11.01
C ALA A 8 31.18 21.66 -9.72
N ILE A 9 31.42 22.23 -8.54
CA ILE A 9 31.17 21.56 -7.24
C ILE A 9 29.69 21.68 -6.83
N ALA A 10 29.00 22.75 -7.24
CA ALA A 10 27.57 22.96 -6.92
C ALA A 10 26.62 22.00 -7.69
N LEU A 11 27.06 21.46 -8.84
CA LEU A 11 26.29 20.50 -9.64
C LEU A 11 26.38 19.06 -9.15
N LEU A 12 27.23 18.75 -8.17
CA LEU A 12 27.44 17.40 -7.64
C LEU A 12 26.61 17.11 -6.37
N VAL A 13 25.86 18.10 -5.87
CA VAL A 13 24.97 17.97 -4.69
C VAL A 13 23.49 17.92 -5.10
N SER A 14 23.20 17.63 -6.36
CA SER A 14 21.89 17.11 -6.75
C SER A 14 21.77 15.69 -6.21
N GLY A 15 21.40 15.57 -4.92
CA GLY A 15 21.12 14.30 -4.27
C GLY A 15 20.16 13.49 -5.16
N ALA A 16 20.58 12.28 -5.52
CA ALA A 16 19.73 11.38 -6.29
C ALA A 16 18.47 11.13 -5.46
N ALA A 17 17.34 11.71 -5.88
CA ALA A 17 16.05 11.36 -5.32
C ALA A 17 15.78 9.90 -5.70
N SER A 18 16.00 8.98 -4.75
CA SER A 18 15.65 7.58 -4.94
C SER A 18 14.13 7.45 -4.89
N ALA A 19 13.56 6.92 -5.97
CA ALA A 19 12.19 6.47 -6.00
C ALA A 19 12.17 4.95 -6.15
N ALA A 20 11.44 4.27 -5.27
CA ALA A 20 11.21 2.84 -5.34
C ALA A 20 9.70 2.58 -5.31
N THR A 21 9.25 1.60 -6.09
CA THR A 21 7.86 1.12 -6.01
C THR A 21 7.87 -0.39 -6.00
N ASP A 22 7.27 -0.95 -4.96
CA ASP A 22 7.08 -2.38 -4.80
C ASP A 22 5.60 -2.71 -4.92
N HIS A 23 5.31 -3.85 -5.56
CA HIS A 23 3.96 -4.39 -5.69
C HIS A 23 3.90 -5.75 -5.01
N TYR A 24 2.81 -6.02 -4.28
CA TYR A 24 2.58 -7.29 -3.58
C TYR A 24 1.17 -7.77 -3.87
N VAL A 25 1.00 -9.05 -4.22
CA VAL A 25 -0.30 -9.59 -4.62
C VAL A 25 -0.60 -10.86 -3.84
N LEU A 26 -1.82 -10.98 -3.33
CA LEU A 26 -2.40 -12.22 -2.83
C LEU A 26 -3.61 -12.57 -3.68
N ARG A 27 -3.65 -13.82 -4.17
CA ARG A 27 -4.84 -14.42 -4.76
C ARG A 27 -5.33 -15.51 -3.84
N ASP A 28 -6.60 -15.43 -3.44
CA ASP A 28 -7.24 -16.38 -2.53
C ASP A 28 -8.62 -16.74 -3.08
N GLY A 29 -8.69 -17.83 -3.85
CA GLY A 29 -9.87 -18.13 -4.66
C GLY A 29 -10.13 -16.99 -5.65
N ASN A 30 -11.33 -16.42 -5.59
CA ASN A 30 -11.77 -15.32 -6.45
C ASN A 30 -11.44 -13.93 -5.91
N HIS A 31 -10.79 -13.86 -4.74
CA HIS A 31 -10.29 -12.61 -4.19
C HIS A 31 -8.89 -12.32 -4.69
N VAL A 32 -8.67 -11.09 -5.16
CA VAL A 32 -7.36 -10.54 -5.47
C VAL A 32 -7.14 -9.35 -4.57
N ARG A 33 -6.04 -9.35 -3.83
CA ARG A 33 -5.60 -8.22 -2.99
C ARG A 33 -4.28 -7.73 -3.53
N HIS A 34 -4.17 -6.44 -3.80
CA HIS A 34 -2.96 -5.80 -4.25
C HIS A 34 -2.54 -4.73 -3.24
N LEU A 35 -1.24 -4.69 -2.97
CA LEU A 35 -0.59 -3.66 -2.20
C LEU A 35 0.53 -3.06 -3.04
N LYS A 36 0.56 -1.74 -3.08
CA LYS A 36 1.64 -0.96 -3.67
C LYS A 36 2.26 -0.08 -2.60
N VAL A 37 3.58 -0.15 -2.49
CA VAL A 37 4.38 0.71 -1.60
C VAL A 37 5.29 1.54 -2.48
N THR A 38 5.11 2.85 -2.46
CA THR A 38 5.97 3.79 -3.18
C THR A 38 6.74 4.62 -2.17
N THR A 39 8.07 4.67 -2.33
CA THR A 39 8.96 5.51 -1.54
C THR A 39 9.61 6.52 -2.46
N VAL A 40 9.49 7.80 -2.17
CA VAL A 40 10.19 8.89 -2.88
C VAL A 40 10.89 9.74 -1.83
N ALA A 41 12.22 9.75 -1.86
CA ALA A 41 13.02 10.29 -0.76
C ALA A 41 12.59 9.66 0.58
N ASP A 42 12.09 10.46 1.53
CA ASP A 42 11.65 10.01 2.85
C ASP A 42 10.13 9.81 2.96
N GLU A 43 9.38 10.04 1.89
CA GLU A 43 7.92 9.90 1.86
C GLU A 43 7.53 8.51 1.38
N VAL A 44 6.71 7.81 2.18
CA VAL A 44 6.15 6.51 1.84
C VAL A 44 4.66 6.65 1.60
N THR A 45 4.20 6.24 0.42
CA THR A 45 2.78 6.13 0.07
C THR A 45 2.40 4.66 -0.03
N VAL A 46 1.31 4.28 0.63
CA VAL A 46 0.70 2.96 0.54
C VAL A 46 -0.61 3.08 -0.23
N SER A 47 -0.82 2.15 -1.16
CA SER A 47 -2.11 1.92 -1.81
C SER A 47 -2.45 0.44 -1.65
N ALA A 48 -3.64 0.14 -1.17
CA ALA A 48 -4.17 -1.21 -1.11
C ALA A 48 -5.50 -1.26 -1.83
N ASP A 49 -5.73 -2.32 -2.57
CA ASP A 49 -6.99 -2.59 -3.24
C ASP A 49 -7.34 -4.07 -3.17
N VAL A 50 -8.63 -4.34 -3.26
CA VAL A 50 -9.20 -5.67 -3.23
C VAL A 50 -10.30 -5.77 -4.27
N ASP A 51 -10.26 -6.83 -5.04
CA ASP A 51 -11.30 -7.23 -5.98
C ASP A 51 -11.80 -8.63 -5.65
N PHE A 52 -13.10 -8.83 -5.83
CA PHE A 52 -13.74 -10.14 -5.76
C PHE A 52 -14.78 -10.26 -6.85
N GLU A 53 -14.69 -11.34 -7.63
CA GLU A 53 -15.68 -11.71 -8.65
C GLU A 53 -16.24 -13.11 -8.34
N PRO A 54 -17.50 -13.26 -7.92
CA PRO A 54 -18.05 -14.56 -7.58
C PRO A 54 -18.07 -15.52 -8.76
N ALA A 55 -17.77 -16.79 -8.52
CA ALA A 55 -17.97 -17.83 -9.51
C ALA A 55 -19.46 -18.11 -9.74
N ALA A 56 -19.81 -18.73 -10.88
CA ALA A 56 -21.19 -18.98 -11.27
C ALA A 56 -21.99 -19.84 -10.26
N ASP A 57 -21.31 -20.64 -9.45
CA ASP A 57 -21.86 -21.47 -8.38
C ASP A 57 -22.00 -20.75 -7.03
N GLU A 58 -21.38 -19.57 -6.86
CA GLU A 58 -21.45 -18.74 -5.65
C GLU A 58 -22.71 -17.84 -5.64
N LYS A 59 -23.88 -18.45 -5.85
CA LYS A 59 -25.16 -17.75 -5.93
C LYS A 59 -25.41 -16.87 -4.71
N GLY A 60 -25.73 -15.60 -4.95
CA GLY A 60 -26.09 -14.62 -3.92
C GLY A 60 -24.91 -13.80 -3.39
N LYS A 61 -23.67 -14.12 -3.76
CA LYS A 61 -22.54 -13.21 -3.55
C LYS A 61 -22.54 -12.14 -4.64
N GLN A 62 -22.20 -10.91 -4.27
CA GLN A 62 -22.02 -9.80 -5.19
C GLN A 62 -20.53 -9.56 -5.38
N ALA A 63 -20.14 -9.21 -6.60
CA ALA A 63 -18.81 -8.69 -6.88
C ALA A 63 -18.56 -7.44 -6.04
N CYS A 64 -17.32 -7.24 -5.63
CA CYS A 64 -16.91 -6.03 -4.92
C CYS A 64 -15.51 -5.61 -5.34
N SER A 65 -15.28 -4.31 -5.27
CA SER A 65 -13.99 -3.68 -5.49
C SER A 65 -13.87 -2.52 -4.51
N ALA A 66 -12.71 -2.37 -3.89
CA ALA A 66 -12.43 -1.27 -2.98
C ALA A 66 -10.94 -0.94 -3.01
N ASP A 67 -10.62 0.35 -2.86
CA ASP A 67 -9.26 0.83 -2.76
C ASP A 67 -9.10 1.83 -1.60
N ILE A 68 -7.87 1.94 -1.12
CA ILE A 68 -7.46 2.94 -0.14
C ILE A 68 -6.02 3.32 -0.38
N SER A 69 -5.75 4.64 -0.36
CA SER A 69 -4.40 5.14 -0.56
C SER A 69 -4.08 6.39 0.25
N GLY A 70 -2.81 6.56 0.56
CA GLY A 70 -2.29 7.76 1.22
C GLY A 70 -0.87 7.58 1.75
N GLU A 71 -0.37 8.65 2.37
CA GLU A 71 0.90 8.62 3.09
C GLU A 71 0.84 7.64 4.26
N ALA A 72 1.88 6.83 4.38
CA ALA A 72 2.07 5.88 5.47
C ALA A 72 3.26 6.31 6.32
N LYS A 73 3.16 6.08 7.62
CA LYS A 73 4.26 6.28 8.55
C LYS A 73 5.01 4.97 8.75
N ALA A 74 6.33 5.00 8.58
CA ALA A 74 7.17 3.86 8.96
C ALA A 74 7.33 3.83 10.49
N SER A 75 6.89 2.75 11.14
CA SER A 75 7.17 2.50 12.57
C SER A 75 8.51 1.76 12.76
N SER A 76 8.94 1.04 11.73
CA SER A 76 10.25 0.39 11.63
C SER A 76 10.65 0.24 10.16
N ALA A 77 11.80 -0.39 9.89
CA ALA A 77 12.24 -0.68 8.51
C ALA A 77 11.29 -1.63 7.75
N THR A 78 10.43 -2.38 8.47
CA THR A 78 9.55 -3.40 7.90
C THR A 78 8.08 -3.18 8.25
N GLU A 79 7.73 -2.07 8.88
CA GLU A 79 6.36 -1.80 9.30
C GLU A 79 5.92 -0.42 8.85
N LEU A 80 4.79 -0.37 8.15
CA LEU A 80 4.16 0.85 7.67
C LEU A 80 2.74 0.93 8.21
N VAL A 81 2.32 2.14 8.57
CA VAL A 81 0.95 2.40 9.03
C VAL A 81 0.32 3.48 8.17
N LEU A 82 -0.67 3.10 7.37
CA LEU A 82 -1.56 4.03 6.68
C LEU A 82 -2.75 4.33 7.60
N LYS A 83 -3.09 5.62 7.76
CA LYS A 83 -4.35 6.05 8.39
C LYS A 83 -5.10 6.97 7.46
N LYS A 84 -6.29 6.55 7.02
CA LYS A 84 -7.16 7.34 6.15
C LYS A 84 -8.43 7.71 6.88
N GLN A 85 -8.77 9.00 6.89
CA GLN A 85 -10.06 9.45 7.40
C GLN A 85 -11.18 8.98 6.47
N ILE A 86 -12.26 8.50 7.05
CA ILE A 86 -13.49 8.19 6.31
C ILE A 86 -14.16 9.51 5.90
N PRO A 87 -14.48 9.73 4.61
CA PRO A 87 -15.10 10.98 4.17
C PRO A 87 -16.37 11.30 4.95
N GLY A 88 -16.41 12.49 5.56
CA GLY A 88 -17.58 12.96 6.33
C GLY A 88 -17.71 12.38 7.75
N GLU A 89 -16.76 11.56 8.20
CA GLU A 89 -16.80 10.93 9.53
C GLU A 89 -15.54 11.25 10.37
N ALA A 90 -15.65 11.08 11.69
CA ALA A 90 -14.54 11.19 12.63
C ALA A 90 -13.79 9.85 12.83
N HIS A 91 -14.07 8.87 11.98
CA HIS A 91 -13.46 7.54 12.01
C HIS A 91 -12.34 7.42 10.99
N TYR A 92 -11.41 6.51 11.25
CA TYR A 92 -10.23 6.29 10.43
C TYR A 92 -10.05 4.81 10.12
N CYS A 93 -9.95 4.45 8.85
CA CYS A 93 -9.41 3.16 8.46
C CYS A 93 -7.89 3.19 8.65
N SER A 94 -7.37 2.19 9.38
CA SER A 94 -5.93 2.00 9.54
C SER A 94 -5.51 0.69 8.89
N LEU A 95 -4.45 0.73 8.08
CA LEU A 95 -3.76 -0.47 7.58
C LEU A 95 -2.37 -0.54 8.22
N ASN A 96 -2.11 -1.64 8.93
CA ASN A 96 -0.78 -2.00 9.38
C ASN A 96 -0.19 -2.97 8.36
N VAL A 97 0.86 -2.54 7.67
CA VAL A 97 1.56 -3.31 6.65
C VAL A 97 2.88 -3.80 7.23
N GLN A 98 3.07 -5.11 7.24
CA GLN A 98 4.30 -5.77 7.65
C GLN A 98 5.01 -6.29 6.40
N LEU A 99 6.16 -5.70 6.06
CA LEU A 99 6.98 -6.07 4.93
C LEU A 99 7.97 -7.18 5.30
N SER A 100 8.22 -8.08 4.36
CA SER A 100 9.29 -9.08 4.41
C SER A 100 10.17 -8.95 3.16
N ALA A 101 11.22 -9.76 3.06
CA ALA A 101 12.06 -9.77 1.86
C ALA A 101 11.28 -10.18 0.59
N GLU A 102 10.29 -11.06 0.75
CA GLU A 102 9.58 -11.71 -0.34
C GLU A 102 8.11 -11.30 -0.43
N GLY A 103 7.59 -10.53 0.53
CA GLY A 103 6.17 -10.31 0.64
C GLY A 103 5.74 -9.20 1.59
N ALA A 104 4.44 -9.16 1.83
CA ALA A 104 3.80 -8.26 2.78
C ALA A 104 2.59 -8.92 3.44
N LYS A 105 2.25 -8.49 4.65
CA LYS A 105 0.98 -8.80 5.32
C LYS A 105 0.28 -7.51 5.68
N ILE A 106 -1.04 -7.53 5.63
CA ILE A 106 -1.89 -6.39 5.96
C ILE A 106 -2.84 -6.80 7.07
N GLU A 107 -2.91 -5.99 8.12
CA GLU A 107 -3.99 -6.01 9.10
C GLU A 107 -4.77 -4.69 8.99
N GLN A 108 -6.10 -4.77 9.01
CA GLN A 108 -6.97 -3.59 8.89
C GLN A 108 -7.75 -3.34 10.18
N SER A 109 -8.05 -2.08 10.48
CA SER A 109 -9.01 -1.73 11.53
C SER A 109 -10.45 -2.00 11.09
N LYS A 110 -11.38 -2.14 12.04
CA LYS A 110 -12.80 -2.44 11.75
C LYS A 110 -13.46 -1.36 10.88
N GLU A 111 -13.01 -0.12 11.03
CA GLU A 111 -13.47 1.06 10.31
C GLU A 111 -13.11 0.99 8.81
N CYS A 112 -12.21 0.11 8.38
CA CYS A 112 -11.97 -0.12 6.96
C CYS A 112 -13.19 -0.73 6.24
N ASN A 113 -14.18 -1.23 6.99
CA ASN A 113 -15.47 -1.67 6.43
C ASN A 113 -16.29 -0.55 5.78
N TYR A 114 -15.94 0.72 6.04
CA TYR A 114 -16.53 1.87 5.34
C TYR A 114 -15.98 2.05 3.91
N PHE A 115 -14.79 1.51 3.63
CA PHE A 115 -14.19 1.48 2.30
C PHE A 115 -14.46 0.15 1.59
N ALA A 116 -14.20 -0.97 2.27
CA ALA A 116 -14.35 -2.32 1.74
C ALA A 116 -15.34 -3.10 2.62
N ALA A 117 -16.59 -3.21 2.17
CA ALA A 117 -17.65 -3.88 2.92
C ALA A 117 -17.95 -5.30 2.36
N GLY A 118 -18.62 -6.12 3.19
CA GLY A 118 -19.12 -7.42 2.78
C GLY A 118 -18.00 -8.42 2.51
N ASN A 119 -17.87 -8.86 1.26
CA ASN A 119 -16.90 -9.87 0.85
C ASN A 119 -15.50 -9.30 0.60
N CYS A 120 -15.34 -7.98 0.56
CA CYS A 120 -14.06 -7.33 0.28
C CYS A 120 -13.46 -6.78 1.58
N HIS A 121 -12.19 -7.08 1.80
CA HIS A 121 -11.37 -6.51 2.87
C HIS A 121 -9.91 -6.47 2.46
N PHE A 122 -9.20 -5.45 2.91
CA PHE A 122 -7.76 -5.26 2.66
C PHE A 122 -6.88 -6.17 3.52
N ASN A 123 -7.40 -6.63 4.66
CA ASN A 123 -6.69 -7.58 5.53
C ASN A 123 -6.22 -8.77 4.69
N SER A 124 -5.04 -9.29 5.00
CA SER A 124 -4.44 -10.46 4.36
C SER A 124 -4.84 -11.79 5.01
N ASP A 125 -5.57 -11.75 6.13
CA ASP A 125 -5.96 -12.90 6.95
C ASP A 125 -4.76 -13.75 7.39
N GLY A 126 -3.62 -13.08 7.61
CA GLY A 126 -2.34 -13.71 7.97
C GLY A 126 -1.59 -14.35 6.80
N LYS A 127 -2.18 -14.40 5.60
CA LYS A 127 -1.53 -14.88 4.37
C LYS A 127 -0.57 -13.80 3.85
N GLU A 128 0.49 -14.22 3.18
CA GLU A 128 1.47 -13.30 2.62
C GLU A 128 1.07 -12.89 1.19
N LEU A 129 1.00 -11.58 0.95
CA LEU A 129 1.00 -11.02 -0.39
C LEU A 129 2.42 -11.16 -0.95
N VAL A 130 2.56 -11.82 -2.09
CA VAL A 130 3.87 -12.10 -2.69
C VAL A 130 4.33 -10.88 -3.47
N LYS A 131 5.59 -10.48 -3.29
CA LYS A 131 6.20 -9.39 -4.05
C LYS A 131 6.30 -9.77 -5.53
N VAL A 132 5.80 -8.90 -6.41
CA VAL A 132 5.88 -9.07 -7.87
C VAL A 132 6.87 -8.06 -8.45
N LYS A 133 7.68 -8.51 -9.41
CA LYS A 133 8.72 -7.73 -10.10
C LYS A 133 8.20 -7.17 -11.41
#